data_AF-A0A183SLY7-F1
#
_entry.id   AF-A0A183SLY7-F1
#
_cell.length_a   1.000
_cell.length_b   1.000
_cell.length_c   1.000
_cell.angle_alpha   90.00
_cell.angle_beta   90.00
_cell.angle_gamma   90.00
#
_symmetry.space_group_name_H-M   'P 1'
#
loop_
_entity.id
_entity.type
_entity.pdbx_description
1 polymer ?
#
loop_
_entity_poly.entity_id
_entity_poly.type
_entity_poly.pdbx_seq_one_letter_code
_entity_poly.pdbx_strand_id
1 'polypeptide(L)'
;MHPRSRRWHLLDYVLVRRRDRPDVLVTKAIRDADGWIDHRLVISQMRLRLQPQRRPQGKRPPVLGRARRQQQDWFDENDADISNLLVEKNGLHKAYMDLRTDATKAAFFRC
;
A
#
# COMPACT_ATOMS: atom_id res chain seq x y z
N MET A 1 15.34 3.57 -8.29
CA MET A 1 16.75 3.40 -8.74
C MET A 1 17.22 4.75 -9.24
N HIS A 2 18.29 5.33 -8.67
CA HIS A 2 18.68 6.68 -9.06
C HIS A 2 19.26 6.70 -10.49
N PRO A 3 18.71 7.49 -11.44
CA PRO A 3 19.07 7.44 -12.86
C PRO A 3 20.57 7.64 -13.11
N ARG A 4 21.22 8.50 -12.31
CA ARG A 4 22.63 8.86 -12.46
C ARG A 4 23.62 7.86 -11.84
N SER A 5 23.24 7.19 -10.75
CA SER A 5 24.18 6.36 -9.97
C SER A 5 23.91 4.86 -10.11
N ARG A 6 22.74 4.48 -10.67
CA ARG A 6 22.30 3.08 -10.83
C ARG A 6 22.34 2.28 -9.52
N ARG A 7 22.34 2.95 -8.36
CA ARG A 7 22.37 2.35 -7.02
C ARG A 7 21.07 2.68 -6.29
N TRP A 8 20.67 1.77 -5.42
CA TRP A 8 19.61 1.99 -4.43
C TRP A 8 20.25 2.61 -3.20
N HIS A 9 19.68 3.71 -2.70
CA HIS A 9 20.12 4.36 -1.47
C HIS A 9 19.11 4.07 -0.37
N LEU A 10 19.58 3.90 0.87
CA LEU A 10 18.72 3.76 2.05
C LEU A 10 18.27 5.16 2.49
N LEU A 11 17.06 5.53 2.10
CA LEU A 11 16.50 6.87 2.38
C LEU A 11 15.42 6.82 3.47
N ASP A 12 14.76 5.68 3.64
CA ASP A 12 13.59 5.54 4.50
C ASP A 12 13.93 4.76 5.78
N TYR A 13 13.58 5.33 6.94
CA TYR A 13 13.87 4.77 8.26
C TYR A 13 12.62 4.75 9.13
N VAL A 14 12.47 3.69 9.93
CA VAL A 14 11.48 3.63 11.01
C VAL A 14 12.19 3.90 12.33
N LEU A 15 11.96 5.06 12.92
CA LEU A 15 12.58 5.45 14.18
C LEU A 15 11.78 4.91 15.37
N VAL A 16 12.46 4.21 16.29
CA VAL A 16 11.85 3.64 17.49
C VAL A 16 12.60 4.12 18.72
N ARG A 17 11.88 4.46 19.79
CA ARG A 17 12.49 4.81 21.08
C ARG A 17 13.24 3.60 21.62
N ARG A 18 14.43 3.80 22.20
CA ARG A 18 15.29 2.72 22.71
C ARG A 18 14.55 1.74 23.64
N ARG A 19 13.66 2.25 24.50
CA ARG A 19 12.85 1.45 25.43
C ARG A 19 11.78 0.58 24.75
N ASP A 20 11.29 0.99 23.59
CA ASP A 20 10.23 0.31 22.82
C ASP A 20 10.85 -0.65 21.77
N ARG A 21 12.18 -0.77 21.72
CA ARG A 21 12.91 -1.68 20.81
C ARG A 21 12.46 -3.15 20.94
N PRO A 22 12.19 -3.70 22.14
CA PRO A 22 11.72 -5.09 22.27
C PRO A 22 10.34 -5.33 21.64
N ASP A 23 9.56 -4.28 21.39
CA ASP A 23 8.23 -4.41 20.77
C ASP A 23 8.29 -4.42 19.23
N VAL A 24 9.46 -4.23 18.62
CA VAL A 24 9.66 -4.34 17.17
C VAL A 24 9.80 -5.80 16.77
N LEU A 25 8.85 -6.31 15.99
CA LEU A 25 8.81 -7.71 15.57
C LEU A 25 9.47 -7.93 14.22
N VAL A 26 9.11 -7.13 13.23
CA VAL A 26 9.57 -7.28 11.84
C VAL A 26 9.77 -5.90 11.25
N THR A 27 10.88 -5.65 10.56
CA THR A 27 11.06 -4.46 9.72
C THR A 27 11.51 -4.93 8.35
N LYS A 28 10.74 -4.64 7.30
CA LYS A 28 11.04 -5.07 5.93
C LYS A 28 10.71 -3.99 4.91
N ALA A 29 11.49 -3.97 3.84
CA ALA A 29 11.19 -3.20 2.65
C ALA A 29 10.50 -4.09 1.60
N ILE A 30 9.38 -3.63 1.05
CA ILE A 30 8.64 -4.29 -0.03
C ILE A 30 9.10 -3.67 -1.34
N ARG A 31 9.75 -4.50 -2.18
CA ARG A 31 10.36 -4.04 -3.44
C ARG A 31 9.35 -3.83 -4.57
N ASP A 32 8.26 -4.59 -4.53
CA ASP A 32 7.29 -4.68 -5.63
C ASP A 32 5.97 -3.95 -5.31
N ALA A 33 5.92 -3.16 -4.24
CA ALA A 33 4.81 -2.27 -3.97
C ALA A 33 4.93 -1.05 -4.89
N ASP A 34 4.15 -1.02 -5.96
CA ASP A 34 4.10 0.03 -6.97
C ASP A 34 3.32 1.26 -6.46
N GLY A 35 3.84 1.92 -5.43
CA GLY A 35 3.25 3.14 -4.89
C GLY A 35 3.38 4.37 -5.80
N TRP A 36 3.74 4.21 -7.08
CA TRP A 36 4.10 5.28 -8.04
C TRP A 36 5.23 6.22 -7.59
N ILE A 37 5.91 5.86 -6.51
CA ILE A 37 7.03 6.57 -5.91
C ILE A 37 8.35 5.88 -6.29
N ASP A 38 9.43 6.64 -6.38
CA ASP A 38 10.78 6.13 -6.62
C ASP A 38 11.42 5.44 -5.39
N HIS A 39 10.65 5.34 -4.30
CA HIS A 39 10.98 4.73 -3.02
C HIS A 39 10.29 3.38 -2.80
N ARG A 40 10.90 2.53 -1.96
CA ARG A 40 10.32 1.24 -1.57
C ARG A 40 9.48 1.42 -0.31
N LEU A 41 8.33 0.77 -0.25
CA LEU A 41 7.52 0.77 0.96
C LEU A 41 8.26 0.04 2.09
N VAL A 42 8.51 0.73 3.20
CA VAL A 42 9.07 0.13 4.43
C VAL A 42 7.94 -0.10 5.43
N ILE A 43 7.82 -1.34 5.91
CA ILE A 43 6.84 -1.73 6.92
C ILE A 43 7.56 -2.23 8.17
N SER A 44 7.12 -1.75 9.33
CA SER A 44 7.54 -2.27 10.63
C SER A 44 6.34 -2.81 11.41
N GLN A 45 6.34 -4.09 11.72
CA GLN A 45 5.35 -4.71 12.59
C GLN A 45 5.80 -4.54 14.05
N MET A 46 4.95 -3.93 14.88
CA MET A 46 5.27 -3.58 16.26
C MET A 46 4.12 -3.91 17.23
N ARG A 47 4.44 -4.35 18.46
CA ARG A 47 3.48 -4.52 19.57
C ARG A 47 3.25 -3.20 20.29
N LEU A 48 2.39 -2.36 19.72
CA LEU A 48 2.04 -1.08 20.33
C LEU A 48 1.00 -1.26 21.43
N ARG A 49 1.35 -0.88 22.67
CA ARG A 49 0.40 -0.72 23.77
C ARG A 49 -0.13 0.71 23.78
N LEU A 50 -1.05 1.01 22.87
CA LEU A 50 -1.74 2.30 22.87
C LEU A 50 -2.83 2.27 23.94
N GLN A 51 -2.65 3.04 25.01
CA GLN A 51 -3.76 3.30 25.92
C GLN A 51 -4.76 4.21 25.20
N PRO A 52 -6.04 3.83 25.08
CA PRO A 52 -7.06 4.71 24.54
C PRO A 52 -7.06 5.99 25.38
N GLN A 53 -6.67 7.10 24.77
CA GLN A 53 -6.74 8.39 25.45
C GLN A 53 -8.22 8.67 25.72
N ARG A 54 -8.64 8.58 26.99
CA ARG A 54 -10.00 8.92 27.40
C ARG A 54 -10.25 10.34 26.93
N ARG A 55 -11.13 10.49 25.95
CA ARG A 55 -11.66 11.79 25.54
C ARG A 55 -12.27 12.40 26.81
N PRO A 56 -11.83 13.58 27.28
CA PRO A 56 -12.49 14.24 28.39
C PRO A 56 -13.96 14.40 28.02
N GLN A 57 -14.86 13.78 28.77
CA GLN A 57 -16.30 14.01 28.63
C GLN A 57 -16.60 15.38 29.23
N GLY A 58 -16.22 16.43 28.50
CA GLY A 58 -16.39 17.82 28.92
C GLY A 58 -16.74 18.65 27.70
N LYS A 59 -18.04 18.90 27.53
CA LYS A 59 -18.69 19.74 26.51
C LYS A 59 -18.34 19.40 25.05
N ARG A 60 -19.36 18.96 24.29
CA ARG A 60 -19.31 19.02 22.83
C ARG A 60 -18.95 20.45 22.43
N PRO A 61 -17.84 20.69 21.70
CA PRO A 61 -17.69 21.94 20.97
C PRO A 61 -18.93 22.09 20.08
N PRO A 62 -19.44 23.31 19.81
CA PRO A 62 -20.46 23.48 18.80
C PRO A 62 -19.93 22.78 17.54
N VAL A 63 -20.64 21.76 17.09
CA VAL A 63 -20.32 21.06 15.86
C VAL A 63 -20.50 22.11 14.79
N LEU A 64 -19.39 22.72 14.35
CA LEU A 64 -19.34 23.39 13.06
C LEU A 64 -19.88 22.33 12.10
N GLY A 65 -21.08 22.56 11.56
CA GLY A 65 -21.80 21.56 10.80
C GLY A 65 -20.85 20.88 9.82
N ARG A 66 -21.01 19.58 9.58
CA ARG A 66 -20.28 18.92 8.49
C ARG A 66 -20.45 19.80 7.26
N ALA A 67 -19.34 20.40 6.79
CA ALA A 67 -19.34 21.06 5.51
C ALA A 67 -19.84 20.00 4.52
N ARG A 68 -21.05 20.21 3.98
CA ARG A 68 -21.52 19.40 2.86
C ARG A 68 -20.47 19.66 1.79
N ARG A 69 -19.67 18.63 1.46
CA ARG A 69 -18.80 18.71 0.28
C ARG A 69 -19.76 18.94 -0.89
N GLN A 70 -19.71 20.15 -1.44
CA GLN A 70 -20.48 20.56 -2.63
C GLN A 70 -19.85 19.98 -3.90
N GLN A 71 -18.61 19.50 -3.80
CA GLN A 71 -17.93 18.75 -4.83
C GLN A 71 -18.42 17.30 -4.74
N GLN A 72 -19.12 16.81 -5.76
CA GLN A 72 -19.02 15.38 -6.09
C GLN A 72 -17.51 15.13 -6.19
N ASP A 73 -16.94 14.29 -5.33
CA ASP A 73 -15.49 14.16 -5.25
C ASP A 73 -15.03 13.81 -6.67
N TRP A 74 -14.05 14.52 -7.25
CA TRP A 74 -13.57 14.30 -8.63
C TRP A 74 -13.24 12.82 -8.92
N PHE A 75 -13.04 12.04 -7.86
CA PHE A 75 -12.87 10.61 -7.87
C PHE A 75 -14.13 9.84 -8.32
N ASP A 76 -15.34 10.27 -7.95
CA ASP A 76 -16.60 9.58 -8.21
C ASP A 76 -16.88 9.47 -9.73
N GLU A 77 -16.59 10.52 -10.51
CA GLU A 77 -16.76 10.50 -11.97
C GLU A 77 -15.83 9.49 -12.66
N ASN A 78 -14.69 9.20 -12.05
CA ASN A 78 -13.68 8.28 -12.57
C ASN A 78 -13.84 6.84 -12.04
N ASP A 79 -14.74 6.60 -11.08
CA ASP A 79 -14.88 5.30 -10.42
C ASP A 79 -15.24 4.18 -11.40
N ALA A 80 -16.12 4.45 -12.35
CA ALA A 80 -16.53 3.47 -13.37
C ALA A 80 -15.36 3.12 -14.30
N ASP A 81 -14.63 4.13 -14.77
CA ASP A 81 -13.50 3.93 -15.69
C ASP A 81 -12.33 3.23 -14.99
N ILE A 82 -12.03 3.60 -13.74
CA ILE A 82 -11.02 2.92 -12.91
C ILE A 82 -11.44 1.46 -12.66
N SER A 83 -12.71 1.21 -12.33
CA SER A 83 -13.21 -0.14 -12.10
C SER A 83 -13.13 -1.00 -13.35
N ASN A 84 -13.47 -0.46 -14.52
CA ASN A 84 -13.36 -1.14 -15.81
C ASN A 84 -11.91 -1.49 -16.15
N LEU A 85 -10.98 -0.53 -16.00
CA LEU A 85 -9.55 -0.75 -16.21
C LEU A 85 -8.99 -1.84 -15.27
N LEU A 86 -9.43 -1.85 -14.01
CA LEU A 86 -9.02 -2.89 -13.05
C LEU A 86 -9.53 -4.28 -13.45
N VAL A 87 -10.77 -4.38 -13.92
CA VAL A 87 -11.35 -5.65 -14.42
C VAL A 87 -10.56 -6.15 -15.63
N GLU A 88 -10.28 -5.27 -16.60
CA GLU A 88 -9.49 -5.61 -17.79
C GLU A 88 -8.08 -6.06 -17.42
N LYS A 89 -7.38 -5.29 -16.58
CA LYS A 89 -6.04 -5.63 -16.09
C LYS A 89 -6.01 -7.01 -15.44
N ASN A 90 -6.99 -7.31 -14.58
CA ASN A 90 -7.06 -8.59 -13.88
C ASN A 90 -7.39 -9.75 -14.83
N GLY A 91 -8.24 -9.51 -15.83
CA GLY A 91 -8.53 -10.49 -16.89
C GLY A 91 -7.31 -10.83 -17.74
N LEU A 92 -6.59 -9.81 -18.21
CA LEU A 92 -5.35 -9.98 -18.97
C LEU A 92 -4.26 -10.66 -18.14
N HIS A 93 -4.12 -10.27 -16.87
CA HIS A 93 -3.16 -10.91 -15.97
C HIS A 93 -3.46 -12.40 -15.77
N LYS A 94 -4.73 -12.76 -15.61
CA LYS A 94 -5.17 -14.16 -15.51
C LYS A 94 -4.83 -14.93 -16.80
N ALA A 95 -5.19 -14.38 -17.96
CA ALA A 95 -4.89 -15.01 -19.25
C ALA A 95 -3.38 -15.19 -19.48
N TYR A 96 -2.56 -14.21 -19.07
CA TYR A 96 -1.10 -14.32 -19.10
C TYR A 96 -0.59 -15.44 -18.18
N MET A 97 -1.14 -15.57 -16.97
CA MET A 97 -0.74 -16.63 -16.03
C MET A 97 -1.16 -18.02 -16.52
N ASP A 98 -2.32 -18.15 -17.14
CA ASP A 98 -2.79 -19.40 -17.75
C ASP A 98 -1.90 -19.79 -18.93
N LEU A 99 -1.63 -18.87 -19.86
CA LEU A 99 -0.72 -19.09 -20.99
C LEU A 99 0.69 -19.49 -20.55
N ARG A 100 1.22 -18.84 -19.50
CA ARG A 100 2.53 -19.19 -18.92
C ARG A 100 2.51 -20.61 -18.34
N THR A 101 1.41 -21.00 -17.69
CA THR A 101 1.24 -22.32 -17.10
C THR A 101 1.14 -23.40 -18.17
N ASP A 102 0.39 -23.14 -19.25
CA ASP A 102 0.23 -24.06 -20.38
C ASP A 102 1.54 -24.25 -21.16
N ALA A 103 2.28 -23.17 -21.41
CA ALA A 103 3.61 -23.25 -22.02
C ALA A 103 4.59 -24.07 -21.15
N THR A 104 4.54 -23.90 -19.82
CA THR A 104 5.39 -24.64 -18.88
C THR A 104 5.03 -26.13 -18.85
N LYS A 105 3.73 -26.47 -18.83
CA LYS A 105 3.26 -27.86 -18.93
C LYS A 105 3.64 -28.49 -20.28
N ALA A 106 3.44 -27.78 -21.38
CA ALA A 106 3.77 -28.28 -22.72
C ALA A 106 5.28 -28.45 -22.94
N ALA A 107 6.13 -27.69 -22.24
CA ALA A 107 7.57 -27.92 -22.23
C ALA A 107 7.95 -29.16 -21.40
N PHE A 108 7.20 -29.47 -20.34
CA PHE A 108 7.43 -30.62 -19.47
C PHE A 108 7.04 -31.97 -20.13
N PHE A 109 5.99 -32.00 -20.95
CA PHE A 109 5.54 -33.20 -21.68
C PHE A 109 6.21 -33.39 -23.06
N ARG A 110 7.26 -32.61 -23.38
CA ARG A 110 7.98 -32.67 -24.66
C ARG A 110 9.29 -33.49 -24.60
N CYS A 111 9.43 -34.36 -23.60
CA CYS A 111 10.44 -35.45 -23.56
C CYS A 111 9.82 -36.76 -24.02
#